data_AF-A0AAX4NXY9-F1
#
_entry.id   AF-A0AAX4NXY9-F1
#
_cell.length_a   1.000
_cell.length_b   1.000
_cell.length_c   1.000
_cell.angle_alpha   90.00
_cell.angle_beta   90.00
_cell.angle_gamma   90.00
#
_symmetry.space_group_name_H-M   'P 1'
#
loop_
_entity.id
_entity.type
_entity.pdbx_description
1 polymer ?
#
loop_
_entity_poly.entity_id
_entity_poly.type
_entity_poly.pdbx_seq_one_letter_code
_entity_poly.pdbx_strand_id
1 'polypeptide(L)'
;METPQPKNHNELVTKLEDFFTAPEILVEIGDFFASCDLQFAGFEENELEETHPIENYEQFQRYGELIEKKLALFLSENSKDANELYTACLEEKLENENGWAVCLDYLIASLDYEYFLQVAFDLYNLQ
;
A
#
# COMPACT_ATOMS: atom_id res chain seq x y z
N MET A 1 -17.32 -9.22 -34.80
CA MET A 1 -17.30 -8.88 -33.36
C MET A 1 -16.06 -9.56 -32.83
N GLU A 2 -14.95 -8.82 -32.74
CA GLU A 2 -13.74 -9.34 -32.10
C GLU A 2 -13.99 -9.30 -30.59
N THR A 3 -14.02 -10.47 -29.97
CA THR A 3 -13.89 -10.60 -28.52
C THR A 3 -12.58 -9.94 -28.12
N PRO A 4 -12.56 -8.94 -27.22
CA PRO A 4 -11.30 -8.39 -26.73
C PRO A 4 -10.53 -9.55 -26.10
N GLN A 5 -9.30 -9.78 -26.58
CA GLN A 5 -8.40 -10.74 -25.93
C GLN A 5 -8.19 -10.31 -24.48
N PRO A 6 -8.10 -11.25 -23.52
CA PRO A 6 -7.71 -10.90 -22.16
C PRO A 6 -6.35 -10.21 -22.25
N LYS A 7 -6.29 -8.94 -21.82
CA LYS A 7 -5.02 -8.23 -21.67
C LYS A 7 -4.20 -9.03 -20.67
N ASN A 8 -3.06 -9.56 -21.10
CA ASN A 8 -2.13 -10.22 -20.18
C ASN A 8 -1.60 -9.14 -19.23
N HIS A 9 -2.04 -9.17 -17.99
CA HIS A 9 -1.43 -8.38 -16.93
C HIS A 9 0.05 -8.72 -16.84
N ASN A 10 0.89 -7.72 -16.57
CA ASN A 10 2.31 -7.91 -16.36
C ASN A 10 2.52 -8.88 -15.18
N GLU A 11 3.18 -10.02 -15.44
CA GLU A 11 3.36 -11.10 -14.48
C GLU A 11 4.04 -10.63 -13.18
N LEU A 12 4.94 -9.64 -13.27
CA LEU A 12 5.63 -9.09 -12.11
C LEU A 12 4.69 -8.24 -11.24
N VAL A 13 3.77 -7.49 -11.85
CA VAL A 13 2.73 -6.72 -11.13
C VAL A 13 1.72 -7.68 -10.50
N THR A 14 1.32 -8.75 -11.19
CA THR A 14 0.46 -9.78 -10.58
C THR A 14 1.13 -10.41 -9.36
N LYS A 15 2.42 -10.73 -9.44
CA LYS A 15 3.18 -11.26 -8.29
C LYS A 15 3.28 -10.26 -7.13
N LEU A 16 3.43 -8.97 -7.44
CA LEU A 16 3.46 -7.92 -6.42
C LEU A 16 2.12 -7.85 -5.68
N GLU A 17 1.00 -7.88 -6.42
CA GLU A 17 -0.35 -7.91 -5.86
C GLU A 17 -0.56 -9.16 -4.99
N ASP A 18 -0.24 -10.34 -5.51
CA ASP A 18 -0.34 -11.60 -4.77
C ASP A 18 0.51 -11.60 -3.50
N PHE A 19 1.70 -10.98 -3.54
CA PHE A 19 2.59 -10.88 -2.38
C PHE A 19 2.01 -9.99 -1.29
N PHE A 20 1.55 -8.78 -1.63
CA PHE A 20 1.00 -7.84 -0.64
C PHE A 20 -0.39 -8.23 -0.13
N THR A 21 -1.11 -9.07 -0.88
CA THR A 21 -2.41 -9.64 -0.48
C THR A 21 -2.27 -11.02 0.15
N ALA A 22 -1.05 -11.54 0.31
CA ALA A 22 -0.81 -12.79 1.00
C ALA A 22 -1.23 -12.69 2.48
N PRO A 23 -1.88 -13.73 3.05
CA PRO A 23 -2.37 -13.69 4.43
C PRO A 23 -1.30 -13.30 5.45
N GLU A 24 -0.06 -13.73 5.27
CA GLU A 24 1.05 -13.43 6.17
C GLU A 24 1.38 -11.94 6.19
N ILE A 25 1.35 -11.29 5.02
CA ILE A 25 1.59 -9.86 4.88
C ILE A 25 0.41 -9.05 5.41
N LEU A 26 -0.82 -9.45 5.09
CA LEU A 26 -2.02 -8.80 5.59
C LEU A 26 -2.12 -8.86 7.12
N VAL A 27 -1.78 -10.00 7.72
CA VAL A 27 -1.72 -10.15 9.18
C VAL A 27 -0.66 -9.23 9.77
N GLU A 28 0.54 -9.16 9.19
CA GLU A 28 1.60 -8.31 9.72
C GLU A 28 1.27 -6.81 9.62
N ILE A 29 0.63 -6.39 8.52
CA ILE A 29 0.12 -5.01 8.38
C ILE A 29 -1.00 -4.76 9.40
N GLY A 30 -1.92 -5.69 9.58
CA GLY A 30 -2.99 -5.60 10.57
C GLY A 30 -2.45 -5.51 12.00
N ASP A 31 -1.48 -6.36 12.35
CA ASP A 31 -0.80 -6.36 13.65
C ASP A 31 -0.04 -5.06 13.90
N PHE A 32 0.58 -4.50 12.85
CA PHE A 32 1.21 -3.18 12.92
C PHE A 32 0.19 -2.13 13.35
N PHE A 33 -0.91 -1.97 12.62
CA PHE A 33 -1.92 -0.96 12.93
C PHE A 33 -2.62 -1.21 14.27
N ALA A 34 -2.88 -2.47 14.62
CA ALA A 34 -3.46 -2.83 15.93
C ALA A 34 -2.52 -2.50 17.10
N SER A 35 -1.20 -2.44 16.86
CA SER A 35 -0.20 -2.06 17.86
C SER A 35 0.07 -0.55 17.93
N CYS A 36 -0.40 0.22 16.96
CA CYS A 36 -0.20 1.66 16.93
C CYS A 36 -1.24 2.37 17.80
N ASP A 37 -0.77 3.19 18.74
CA ASP A 37 -1.63 4.10 19.50
C ASP A 37 -1.85 5.39 18.68
N LEU A 38 -2.58 5.26 17.57
CA LEU A 38 -2.88 6.38 16.68
C LEU A 38 -4.00 7.24 17.26
N GLN A 39 -3.79 8.55 17.25
CA GLN A 39 -4.81 9.51 17.66
C GLN A 39 -5.43 10.14 16.41
N PHE A 40 -6.69 9.80 16.16
CA PHE A 40 -7.47 10.27 15.01
C PHE A 40 -8.27 11.56 15.28
N ALA A 41 -7.79 12.42 16.19
CA ALA A 41 -8.43 13.72 16.42
C ALA A 41 -8.52 14.48 15.06
N GLY A 42 -9.71 14.98 14.72
CA GLY A 42 -9.95 15.73 13.48
C GLY A 42 -10.45 14.93 12.27
N PHE A 43 -10.72 13.62 12.39
CA PHE A 43 -11.27 12.80 11.29
C PHE A 43 -12.79 12.98 11.04
N GLU A 44 -13.47 13.85 11.77
CA GLU A 44 -14.80 14.33 11.33
C GLU A 44 -14.62 15.19 10.07
N GLU A 45 -15.49 14.98 9.07
CA GLU A 45 -15.35 15.28 7.63
C GLU A 45 -14.85 16.69 7.20
N ASN A 46 -14.50 17.61 8.10
CA ASN A 46 -14.10 18.99 7.76
C ASN A 46 -12.96 19.60 8.60
N GLU A 47 -12.18 18.82 9.37
CA GLU A 47 -11.14 19.38 10.26
C GLU A 47 -9.71 18.87 9.98
N LEU A 48 -9.36 18.70 8.70
CA LEU A 48 -7.98 18.42 8.24
C LEU A 48 -6.96 19.55 8.54
N GLU A 49 -7.37 20.63 9.23
CA GLU A 49 -6.48 21.66 9.77
C GLU A 49 -5.96 21.33 11.18
N GLU A 50 -6.32 20.18 11.76
CA GLU A 50 -5.88 19.81 13.11
C GLU A 50 -4.46 19.25 13.15
N THR A 51 -3.70 19.76 14.12
CA THR A 51 -2.31 19.36 14.35
C THR A 51 -2.30 17.97 14.98
N HIS A 52 -1.89 16.96 14.22
CA HIS A 52 -1.74 15.61 14.77
C HIS A 52 -0.56 15.54 15.76
N PRO A 53 -0.63 14.63 16.77
CA PRO A 53 0.52 14.35 17.62
C PRO A 53 1.73 13.91 16.81
N ILE A 54 2.93 14.27 17.27
CA ILE A 54 4.18 13.89 16.59
C ILE A 54 4.35 12.37 16.54
N GLU A 55 3.78 11.66 17.51
CA GLU A 55 3.77 10.20 17.61
C GLU A 55 3.08 9.54 16.41
N ASN A 56 2.05 10.16 15.81
CA ASN A 56 1.43 9.64 14.58
C ASN A 56 2.43 9.66 13.41
N TYR A 57 3.23 10.72 13.32
CA TYR A 57 4.27 10.80 12.29
C TYR A 57 5.38 9.77 12.53
N GLU A 58 5.75 9.50 13.78
CA GLU A 58 6.67 8.42 14.11
C GLU A 58 6.12 7.04 13.69
N GLN A 59 4.82 6.78 13.89
CA GLN A 59 4.18 5.56 13.38
C GLN A 59 4.21 5.50 11.86
N PHE A 60 3.92 6.62 11.17
CA PHE A 60 4.03 6.69 9.70
C PHE A 60 5.43 6.33 9.21
N GLN A 61 6.50 6.86 9.82
CA GLN A 61 7.86 6.49 9.44
C GLN A 61 8.13 5.00 9.64
N ARG A 62 7.67 4.42 10.76
CA ARG A 62 7.79 2.98 11.02
C ARG A 62 7.01 2.13 10.02
N TYR A 63 5.84 2.62 9.57
CA TYR A 63 5.08 1.98 8.51
C TYR A 63 5.83 2.01 7.17
N GLY A 64 6.41 3.17 6.83
CA GLY A 64 7.31 3.31 5.68
C GLY A 64 8.44 2.27 5.68
N GLU A 65 9.13 2.12 6.81
CA GLU A 65 10.19 1.11 6.95
C GLU A 65 9.67 -0.33 6.82
N LEU A 66 8.47 -0.63 7.32
CA LEU A 66 7.86 -1.95 7.19
C LEU A 66 7.62 -2.27 5.72
N ILE A 67 6.97 -1.37 5.00
CA ILE A 67 6.65 -1.54 3.58
C ILE A 67 7.92 -1.62 2.74
N GLU A 68 8.93 -0.80 3.02
CA GLU A 68 10.23 -0.87 2.35
C GLU A 68 10.90 -2.24 2.55
N LYS A 69 10.87 -2.80 3.76
CA LYS A 69 11.40 -4.15 4.04
C LYS A 69 10.63 -5.22 3.27
N LYS A 70 9.31 -5.09 3.15
CA LYS A 70 8.48 -6.01 2.36
C LYS A 70 8.77 -5.93 0.87
N LEU A 71 8.94 -4.72 0.35
CA LEU A 71 9.29 -4.51 -1.04
C LEU A 71 10.70 -5.04 -1.34
N ALA A 72 11.67 -4.83 -0.44
CA ALA A 72 13.02 -5.36 -0.58
C ALA A 72 13.04 -6.90 -0.57
N LEU A 73 12.22 -7.53 0.28
CA LEU A 73 12.04 -8.98 0.29
C LEU A 73 11.44 -9.46 -1.04
N PHE A 74 10.35 -8.85 -1.49
CA PHE A 74 9.72 -9.16 -2.76
C PHE A 74 10.71 -9.08 -3.93
N LEU A 75 11.49 -8.00 -4.01
CA LEU A 75 12.54 -7.84 -5.01
C LEU A 75 13.57 -8.99 -4.90
N SER A 76 14.07 -9.28 -3.70
CA SER A 76 15.05 -10.36 -3.54
C SER A 76 14.56 -11.73 -4.05
N GLU A 77 13.25 -11.97 -4.01
CA GLU A 77 12.60 -13.22 -4.43
C GLU A 77 12.16 -13.22 -5.91
N ASN A 78 11.76 -12.06 -6.45
CA ASN A 78 11.06 -11.95 -7.74
C ASN A 78 11.72 -11.03 -8.78
N SER A 79 12.54 -10.05 -8.36
CA SER A 79 13.33 -9.19 -9.25
C SER A 79 14.51 -8.54 -8.53
N LYS A 80 15.72 -8.71 -9.06
CA LYS A 80 16.92 -8.12 -8.44
C LYS A 80 17.09 -6.63 -8.73
N ASP A 81 16.23 -6.02 -9.54
CA ASP A 81 16.33 -4.62 -9.97
C ASP A 81 15.01 -3.87 -9.78
N ALA A 82 15.01 -2.87 -8.90
CA ALA A 82 13.86 -2.01 -8.67
C ALA A 82 13.40 -1.27 -9.94
N ASN A 83 14.29 -1.02 -10.91
CA ASN A 83 13.92 -0.39 -12.18
C ASN A 83 13.03 -1.29 -13.03
N GLU A 84 13.23 -2.61 -12.97
CA GLU A 84 12.41 -3.59 -13.69
C GLU A 84 10.98 -3.58 -13.14
N LEU A 85 10.82 -3.57 -11.82
CA LEU A 85 9.53 -3.45 -11.16
C LEU A 85 8.85 -2.11 -11.51
N TYR A 86 9.61 -1.01 -11.48
CA TYR A 86 9.09 0.30 -11.85
C TYR A 86 8.58 0.33 -13.30
N THR A 87 9.35 -0.20 -14.25
CA THR A 87 8.95 -0.28 -15.65
C THR A 87 7.70 -1.13 -15.82
N ALA A 88 7.62 -2.29 -15.16
CA ALA A 88 6.46 -3.17 -15.18
C ALA A 88 5.19 -2.45 -14.67
N CYS A 89 5.28 -1.73 -13.54
CA CYS A 89 4.18 -0.94 -13.01
C CYS A 89 3.77 0.20 -13.95
N LEU A 90 4.73 0.85 -14.61
CA LEU A 90 4.46 1.94 -15.54
C LEU A 90 3.75 1.45 -16.81
N GLU A 91 4.18 0.32 -17.36
CA GLU A 91 3.55 -0.33 -18.50
C GLU A 91 2.12 -0.75 -18.17
N GLU A 92 1.91 -1.40 -17.02
CA GLU A 92 0.59 -1.82 -16.56
C GLU A 92 -0.38 -0.63 -16.41
N LYS A 93 0.09 0.49 -15.84
CA LYS A 93 -0.69 1.72 -15.71
C LYS A 93 -1.09 2.31 -17.05
N LEU A 94 -0.20 2.28 -18.05
CA LEU A 94 -0.46 2.80 -19.39
C LEU A 94 -1.43 1.89 -20.17
N GLU A 95 -1.39 0.59 -19.92
CA GLU A 95 -2.20 -0.39 -20.65
C GLU A 95 -3.57 -0.64 -20.00
N ASN A 96 -3.72 -0.43 -18.69
CA ASN A 96 -4.94 -0.69 -17.93
C ASN A 96 -5.33 0.51 -17.04
N GLU A 97 -6.15 1.43 -17.60
CA GLU A 97 -6.69 2.61 -16.88
C GLU A 97 -7.49 2.27 -15.60
N ASN A 98 -7.98 1.03 -15.44
CA ASN A 98 -8.82 0.62 -14.31
C ASN A 98 -8.19 -0.47 -13.41
N GLY A 99 -6.93 -0.83 -13.62
CA GLY A 99 -6.24 -1.86 -12.82
C GLY A 99 -5.77 -1.28 -11.48
N TRP A 100 -6.69 -0.97 -10.56
CA TRP A 100 -6.30 -0.59 -9.19
C TRP A 100 -6.00 -1.87 -8.41
N ALA A 101 -4.73 -2.05 -8.06
CA ALA A 101 -4.24 -3.19 -7.30
C ALA A 101 -4.25 -2.81 -5.80
N VAL A 102 -4.77 -3.67 -4.92
CA VAL A 102 -4.89 -3.43 -3.47
C VAL A 102 -3.51 -3.19 -2.85
N CYS A 103 -2.45 -3.80 -3.41
CA CYS A 103 -1.07 -3.55 -2.98
C CYS A 103 -0.66 -2.07 -3.09
N LEU A 104 -1.26 -1.31 -4.02
CA LEU A 104 -0.92 0.09 -4.21
C LEU A 104 -1.39 0.94 -3.04
N ASP A 105 -2.48 0.58 -2.36
CA ASP A 105 -2.98 1.35 -1.22
C ASP A 105 -1.96 1.29 -0.07
N TYR A 106 -1.38 0.11 0.20
CA TYR A 106 -0.30 -0.03 1.19
C TYR A 106 0.98 0.70 0.79
N LEU A 107 1.34 0.68 -0.50
CA LEU A 107 2.50 1.42 -1.00
C LEU A 107 2.29 2.93 -0.94
N ILE A 108 1.10 3.43 -1.27
CA ILE A 108 0.77 4.86 -1.20
C ILE A 108 0.75 5.32 0.25
N ALA A 109 0.15 4.56 1.15
CA ALA A 109 0.16 4.83 2.60
C ALA A 109 1.58 4.87 3.18
N SER A 110 2.57 4.27 2.51
CA SER A 110 3.97 4.34 2.97
C SER A 110 4.67 5.66 2.61
N LEU A 111 4.09 6.43 1.69
CA LEU A 111 4.65 7.66 1.14
C LEU A 111 3.80 8.91 1.46
N ASP A 112 2.50 8.71 1.67
CA ASP A 112 1.53 9.77 1.92
C ASP A 112 0.97 9.64 3.34
N TYR A 113 1.25 10.65 4.16
CA TYR A 113 0.85 10.66 5.57
C TYR A 113 -0.67 10.76 5.76
N GLU A 114 -1.37 11.52 4.91
CA GLU A 114 -2.83 11.63 5.00
C GLU A 114 -3.47 10.30 4.64
N TYR A 115 -2.97 9.67 3.58
CA TYR A 115 -3.44 8.35 3.16
C TYR A 115 -3.13 7.26 4.18
N PHE A 116 -1.97 7.31 4.84
CA PHE A 116 -1.64 6.44 5.97
C PHE A 116 -2.68 6.52 7.09
N LEU A 117 -3.02 7.74 7.52
CA LEU A 117 -4.01 7.93 8.58
C LEU A 117 -5.40 7.46 8.13
N GLN A 118 -5.75 7.65 6.85
CA GLN A 118 -7.01 7.15 6.30
C GLN A 118 -7.09 5.62 6.33
N VAL A 119 -6.03 4.92 5.88
CA VAL A 119 -5.96 3.44 5.97
C VAL A 119 -6.04 2.97 7.42
N ALA A 120 -5.34 3.64 8.33
CA ALA A 120 -5.38 3.32 9.74
C ALA A 120 -6.78 3.51 10.35
N PHE A 121 -7.47 4.58 9.97
CA PHE A 121 -8.83 4.87 10.42
C PHE A 121 -9.84 3.84 9.88
N ASP A 122 -9.72 3.47 8.61
CA ASP A 122 -10.55 2.42 8.00
C ASP A 122 -10.37 1.08 8.73
N LEU A 123 -9.12 0.69 9.02
CA LEU A 123 -8.82 -0.53 9.77
C LEU A 123 -9.32 -0.50 11.22
N TYR A 124 -9.22 0.66 11.89
CA TYR A 124 -9.74 0.85 13.24
C TYR A 124 -11.27 0.66 13.31
N ASN A 125 -12.00 1.17 12.31
CA ASN A 125 -13.47 1.07 12.27
C ASN A 125 -14.01 -0.29 11.82
N LEU A 126 -13.14 -1.20 11.34
CA LEU A 126 -13.50 -2.57 11.00
C LEU A 126 -13.44 -3.54 12.19
N GLN A 127 -12.91 -3.10 13.35
CA GLN A 127 -12.83 -3.86 14.60
C GLN A 127 -14.12 -3.75 15.43
#